data_AF-A0A377H5F3-F1
#
_entry.id   AF-A0A377H5F3-F1
#
_cell.length_a   1.000
_cell.length_b   1.000
_cell.length_c   1.000
_cell.angle_alpha   90.00
_cell.angle_beta   90.00
_cell.angle_gamma   90.00
#
_symmetry.space_group_name_H-M   'P 1'
#
loop_
_entity.id
_entity.type
_entity.pdbx_description
1 polymer ?
#
loop_
_entity_poly.entity_id
_entity_poly.type
_entity_poly.pdbx_seq_one_letter_code
_entity_poly.pdbx_strand_id
1 'polypeptide(L)'
;MINGKDGSIELNGKDGANGLTIKGNKGADGIDGKNGKDGMTRIVYETKDPSKPDTVIKHEVATMDDGLYFAGDVAKTDKNEFGRKMNEKVTVTGGQTDKSKLTENNIGVVSDGNGDLRVKLTNEIKDLVSVGGKEGQGEIKFENNNTININNGRITNVAKGEKGSDAVNVDQLNEVKNMIKNTSGGQLTFKGDSGSSDVKLGKAVTIKGGADTKDLTKGNIGVLSKDGTMTVALSKKLKGLESAEFTDGKGNTTTVNGSGVTVKSAQGGNVSLTANGLNNDGNRITNLADGIEDSDAATVGQLKRVGSQINKVKRRADAGTASAMAAAALPQIHLPGHTMVAAGAGTHNGSNAVGGRCFTYV
;
A
#
# COMPACT_ATOMS: atom_id res chain seq x y z
N MET A 1 69.66 80.71 32.86
CA MET A 1 70.72 80.52 33.88
C MET A 1 70.78 79.04 34.24
N ILE A 2 71.97 78.49 34.53
CA ILE A 2 72.09 77.10 35.01
C ILE A 2 72.42 77.17 36.50
N ASN A 3 71.56 76.57 37.34
CA ASN A 3 71.76 76.50 38.78
C ASN A 3 72.25 75.10 39.17
N GLY A 4 73.55 74.98 39.45
CA GLY A 4 74.18 73.71 39.83
C GLY A 4 73.80 73.21 41.23
N LYS A 5 73.20 74.05 42.09
CA LYS A 5 72.83 73.67 43.46
C LYS A 5 71.56 72.83 43.53
N ASP A 6 70.59 73.11 42.66
CA ASP A 6 69.31 72.38 42.57
C ASP A 6 69.12 71.66 41.23
N GLY A 7 70.10 71.74 40.32
CA GLY A 7 70.10 71.04 39.05
C GLY A 7 69.08 71.59 38.05
N SER A 8 68.71 72.87 38.16
CA SER A 8 67.73 73.51 37.29
C SER A 8 68.35 74.38 36.19
N ILE A 9 67.64 74.48 35.06
CA ILE A 9 67.89 75.38 33.95
C ILE A 9 66.71 76.35 33.88
N GLU A 10 66.97 77.63 34.08
CA GLU A 10 65.98 78.69 33.96
C GLU A 10 66.11 79.37 32.58
N LEU A 11 65.03 79.39 31.83
CA LEU A 11 64.90 80.10 30.57
C LEU A 11 63.94 81.27 30.77
N ASN A 12 64.46 82.50 30.69
CA ASN A 12 63.61 83.69 30.79
C ASN A 12 62.83 83.86 29.50
N GLY A 13 61.52 84.12 29.59
CA GLY A 13 60.76 84.60 28.45
C GLY A 13 61.00 86.09 28.21
N LYS A 14 60.37 86.64 27.16
CA LYS A 14 60.54 88.03 26.74
C LYS A 14 60.23 88.98 27.91
N ASP A 15 61.16 89.89 28.19
CA ASP A 15 61.09 90.90 29.26
C ASP A 15 60.90 90.29 30.68
N GLY A 16 61.32 89.03 30.89
CA GLY A 16 61.23 88.33 32.18
C GLY A 16 59.88 87.66 32.47
N ALA A 17 58.89 87.81 31.59
CA ALA A 17 57.59 87.15 31.69
C ALA A 17 57.64 85.71 31.16
N ASN A 18 56.80 84.80 31.68
CA ASN A 18 56.66 83.41 31.23
C ASN A 18 57.97 82.59 31.22
N GLY A 19 58.78 82.73 32.27
CA GLY A 19 59.98 81.90 32.44
C GLY A 19 59.64 80.41 32.55
N LEU A 20 60.55 79.57 32.04
CA LEU A 20 60.48 78.11 32.09
C LEU A 20 61.63 77.61 32.94
N THR A 21 61.34 76.83 33.98
CA THR A 21 62.37 76.15 34.77
C THR A 21 62.34 74.67 34.46
N ILE A 22 63.45 74.13 33.93
CA ILE A 22 63.61 72.70 33.64
C ILE A 22 64.54 72.09 34.67
N LYS A 23 64.14 71.01 35.32
CA LYS A 23 64.96 70.32 36.33
C LYS A 23 64.70 68.82 36.35
N GLY A 24 65.67 68.07 36.88
CA GLY A 24 65.45 66.67 37.25
C GLY A 24 64.55 66.58 38.49
N ASN A 25 63.57 65.68 38.49
CA ASN A 25 62.81 65.34 39.69
C ASN A 25 62.50 63.84 39.73
N LYS A 26 62.14 63.32 40.91
CA LYS A 26 61.66 61.94 41.08
C LYS A 26 60.29 61.79 40.44
N GLY A 27 60.16 60.84 39.52
CA GLY A 27 58.90 60.44 38.89
C GLY A 27 58.39 59.08 39.37
N ALA A 28 57.24 58.67 38.84
CA ALA A 28 56.71 57.32 39.02
C ALA A 28 57.61 56.27 38.35
N ASP A 29 57.51 55.03 38.82
CA ASP A 29 58.18 53.88 38.23
C ASP A 29 57.67 53.62 36.81
N GLY A 30 58.56 53.23 35.91
CA GLY A 30 58.19 52.71 34.59
C GLY A 30 57.68 51.26 34.65
N ILE A 31 57.31 50.69 33.51
CA ILE A 31 56.66 49.37 33.41
C ILE A 31 57.45 48.20 34.01
N ASP A 32 58.78 48.28 34.03
CA ASP A 32 59.66 47.21 34.51
C ASP A 32 59.78 47.20 36.05
N GLY A 33 59.26 48.24 36.73
CA GLY A 33 59.41 48.43 38.18
C GLY A 33 60.87 48.48 38.66
N LYS A 34 61.84 48.62 37.74
CA LYS A 34 63.28 48.39 37.97
C LYS A 34 64.11 49.64 38.28
N ASN A 35 63.49 50.76 38.63
CA ASN A 35 64.20 51.89 39.26
C ASN A 35 63.87 51.94 40.75
N GLY A 36 64.37 50.92 41.47
CA GLY A 36 63.98 50.58 42.84
C GLY A 36 64.06 51.75 43.84
N LYS A 37 63.12 51.76 44.81
CA LYS A 37 62.92 52.69 45.95
C LYS A 37 62.83 54.20 45.61
N ASP A 38 63.46 54.65 44.54
CA ASP A 38 63.67 56.05 44.18
C ASP A 38 63.12 56.50 42.83
N GLY A 39 62.41 55.66 42.09
CA GLY A 39 61.74 56.06 40.86
C GLY A 39 62.72 56.42 39.74
N MET A 40 62.20 56.82 38.57
CA MET A 40 63.05 57.32 37.49
C MET A 40 63.29 58.84 37.63
N THR A 41 64.48 59.32 37.26
CA THR A 41 64.72 60.75 37.09
C THR A 41 63.95 61.25 35.86
N ARG A 42 63.06 62.22 36.08
CA ARG A 42 62.23 62.83 35.05
C ARG A 42 62.72 64.23 34.73
N ILE A 43 62.59 64.59 33.46
CA ILE A 43 62.61 66.00 33.08
C ILE A 43 61.28 66.59 33.51
N VAL A 44 61.34 67.47 34.49
CA VAL A 44 60.21 68.29 34.93
C VAL A 44 60.42 69.69 34.40
N TYR A 45 59.36 70.28 33.87
CA TYR A 45 59.36 71.71 33.58
C TYR A 45 58.22 72.41 34.30
N GLU A 46 58.53 73.60 34.78
CA GLU A 46 57.64 74.44 35.58
C GLU A 46 57.31 75.70 34.78
N THR A 47 56.01 75.99 34.66
CA THR A 47 55.49 77.21 34.04
C THR A 47 54.67 78.00 35.06
N LYS A 48 54.39 79.27 34.77
CA LYS A 48 53.46 80.06 35.58
C LYS A 48 52.05 79.93 35.02
N ASP A 49 51.05 79.78 35.89
CA ASP A 49 49.65 79.79 35.48
C ASP A 49 49.35 81.13 34.78
N PRO A 50 48.88 81.12 33.52
CA PRO A 50 48.58 82.35 32.77
C PRO A 50 47.53 83.23 33.45
N SER A 51 46.63 82.64 34.26
CA SER A 51 45.57 83.32 34.99
C SER A 51 45.98 83.67 36.43
N LYS A 52 47.04 83.06 36.96
CA LYS A 52 47.56 83.26 38.33
C LYS A 52 49.10 83.24 38.32
N PRO A 53 49.78 84.34 37.99
CA PRO A 53 51.23 84.35 37.72
C PRO A 53 52.15 83.90 38.87
N ASP A 54 51.66 83.87 40.11
CA ASP A 54 52.39 83.36 41.28
C ASP A 54 52.23 81.85 41.49
N THR A 55 51.35 81.20 40.72
CA THR A 55 51.11 79.76 40.78
C THR A 55 52.01 79.05 39.77
N VAL A 56 52.82 78.11 40.25
CA VAL A 56 53.66 77.26 39.41
C VAL A 56 52.88 76.01 39.01
N ILE A 57 52.81 75.74 37.70
CA ILE A 57 52.28 74.50 37.14
C ILE A 57 53.46 73.58 36.80
N LYS A 58 53.47 72.40 37.42
CA LYS A 58 54.49 71.37 37.20
C LYS A 58 54.03 70.42 36.09
N HIS A 59 54.89 70.18 35.11
CA HIS A 59 54.69 69.19 34.07
C HIS A 59 55.83 68.16 34.08
N GLU A 60 55.50 66.92 33.77
CA GLU A 60 56.45 65.82 33.68
C GLU A 60 56.50 65.31 32.25
N VAL A 61 57.71 65.14 31.71
CA VAL A 61 57.89 64.58 30.37
C VAL A 61 57.80 63.05 30.46
N ALA A 62 56.91 62.46 29.65
CA ALA A 62 56.80 61.02 29.54
C ALA A 62 58.04 60.41 28.85
N THR A 63 58.45 59.22 29.26
CA THR A 63 59.56 58.45 28.68
C THR A 63 59.06 57.15 28.07
N MET A 64 59.90 56.47 27.28
CA MET A 64 59.54 55.15 26.72
C MET A 64 59.27 54.10 27.80
N ASP A 65 59.86 54.25 28.98
CA ASP A 65 59.70 53.35 30.11
C ASP A 65 58.34 53.51 30.83
N ASP A 66 57.62 54.63 30.63
CA ASP A 66 56.24 54.77 31.12
C ASP A 66 55.31 53.73 30.52
N GLY A 67 55.50 53.48 29.23
CA GLY A 67 54.74 52.52 28.46
C GLY A 67 53.24 52.81 28.36
N LEU A 68 52.52 51.81 27.87
CA LEU A 68 51.06 51.77 27.81
C LEU A 68 50.59 50.44 28.39
N TYR A 69 49.56 50.49 29.23
CA TYR A 69 48.94 49.32 29.84
C TYR A 69 47.68 48.92 29.09
N PHE A 70 47.50 47.60 28.95
CA PHE A 70 46.31 46.99 28.36
C PHE A 70 45.74 46.00 29.34
N ALA A 71 44.45 46.09 29.61
CA ALA A 71 43.72 45.13 30.44
C ALA A 71 42.73 44.32 29.61
N GLY A 72 42.48 43.09 30.04
CA GLY A 72 41.45 42.21 29.50
C GLY A 72 40.52 41.67 30.58
N ASP A 73 39.52 40.90 30.17
CA ASP A 73 38.49 40.38 31.07
C ASP A 73 39.03 39.32 32.06
N VAL A 74 40.00 38.52 31.61
CA VAL A 74 40.53 37.39 32.37
C VAL A 74 42.04 37.53 32.54
N ALA A 75 42.50 37.41 33.78
CA ALA A 75 43.92 37.40 34.09
C ALA A 75 44.56 36.08 33.64
N LYS A 76 45.65 36.16 32.85
CA LYS A 76 46.46 34.98 32.53
C LYS A 76 47.34 34.56 33.72
N THR A 77 47.68 35.52 34.58
CA THR A 77 48.43 35.37 35.84
C THR A 77 47.71 36.19 36.94
N ASP A 78 48.40 36.67 37.97
CA ASP A 78 47.79 37.45 39.08
C ASP A 78 47.25 38.83 38.68
N LYS A 79 47.51 39.28 37.44
CA LYS A 79 47.02 40.56 36.90
C LYS A 79 46.35 40.35 35.54
N ASN A 80 45.22 41.02 35.33
CA ASN A 80 44.51 41.07 34.06
C ASN A 80 45.01 42.20 33.13
N GLU A 81 46.09 42.87 33.51
CA GLU A 81 46.76 43.92 32.76
C GLU A 81 48.20 43.55 32.41
N PHE A 82 48.72 44.11 31.31
CA PHE A 82 50.15 44.09 30.99
C PHE A 82 50.59 45.44 30.40
N GLY A 83 51.78 45.89 30.78
CA GLY A 83 52.43 47.09 30.24
C GLY A 83 53.40 46.75 29.10
N ARG A 84 53.58 47.66 28.14
CA ARG A 84 54.61 47.60 27.09
C ARG A 84 55.25 48.97 26.90
N LYS A 85 56.56 49.00 26.63
CA LYS A 85 57.25 50.29 26.38
C LYS A 85 56.69 50.93 25.11
N MET A 86 56.78 52.26 25.00
CA MET A 86 56.19 52.96 23.85
C MET A 86 56.78 52.57 22.49
N ASN A 87 57.98 51.97 22.46
CA ASN A 87 58.65 51.49 21.25
C ASN A 87 58.47 49.98 21.01
N GLU A 88 57.62 49.30 21.80
CA GLU A 88 57.42 47.87 21.72
C GLU A 88 56.14 47.49 20.96
N LYS A 89 56.20 46.40 20.19
CA LYS A 89 55.06 45.89 19.42
C LYS A 89 54.06 45.13 20.31
N VAL A 90 52.83 45.63 20.41
CA VAL A 90 51.67 44.86 20.88
C VAL A 90 51.07 44.07 19.70
N THR A 91 50.69 42.82 19.91
CA THR A 91 50.05 41.98 18.88
C THR A 91 48.69 41.52 19.38
N VAL A 92 47.66 41.65 18.54
CA VAL A 92 46.29 41.17 18.78
C VAL A 92 45.95 40.15 17.70
N THR A 93 45.67 38.89 18.07
CA THR A 93 45.42 37.79 17.12
C THR A 93 44.11 37.06 17.41
N GLY A 94 43.35 36.73 16.35
CA GLY A 94 42.10 35.96 16.42
C GLY A 94 42.22 34.50 15.95
N GLY A 95 43.42 34.04 15.59
CA GLY A 95 43.71 32.65 15.22
C GLY A 95 43.49 32.25 13.75
N GLN A 96 42.50 32.82 13.04
CA GLN A 96 42.31 32.60 11.60
C GLN A 96 43.22 33.52 10.78
N THR A 97 43.96 32.96 9.82
CA THR A 97 44.95 33.69 9.00
C THR A 97 44.53 33.83 7.53
N ASP A 98 43.59 33.01 7.07
CA ASP A 98 43.03 33.09 5.73
C ASP A 98 41.97 34.20 5.67
N LYS A 99 42.31 35.31 5.00
CA LYS A 99 41.43 36.47 4.85
C LYS A 99 40.10 36.13 4.18
N SER A 100 40.06 35.13 3.30
CA SER A 100 38.81 34.71 2.62
C SER A 100 37.82 34.00 3.55
N LYS A 101 38.28 33.58 4.74
CA LYS A 101 37.47 32.93 5.78
C LYS A 101 37.12 33.87 6.93
N LEU A 102 37.42 35.16 6.79
CA LEU A 102 37.05 36.20 7.74
C LEU A 102 35.80 36.92 7.23
N THR A 103 34.96 37.33 8.16
CA THR A 103 33.76 38.13 7.88
C THR A 103 33.98 39.57 8.34
N GLU A 104 33.24 40.50 7.73
CA GLU A 104 33.26 41.91 8.12
C GLU A 104 32.02 42.26 8.94
N ASN A 105 32.08 43.39 9.66
CA ASN A 105 30.95 44.00 10.38
C ASN A 105 30.29 43.15 11.49
N ASN A 106 30.81 41.95 11.78
CA ASN A 106 30.26 41.05 12.79
C ASN A 106 30.71 41.36 14.23
N ILE A 107 31.75 42.19 14.39
CA ILE A 107 32.30 42.61 15.68
C ILE A 107 32.28 44.14 15.76
N GLY A 108 31.62 44.66 16.79
CA GLY A 108 31.61 46.09 17.12
C GLY A 108 32.48 46.40 18.34
N VAL A 109 33.00 47.63 18.39
CA VAL A 109 33.75 48.16 19.55
C VAL A 109 33.02 49.40 20.06
N VAL A 110 32.64 49.40 21.34
CA VAL A 110 31.89 50.48 21.97
C VAL A 110 32.72 51.09 23.09
N SER A 111 33.07 52.37 22.97
CA SER A 111 33.69 53.11 24.07
C SER A 111 32.66 53.46 25.13
N ASP A 112 33.03 53.32 26.39
CA ASP A 112 32.21 53.78 27.51
C ASP A 112 32.48 55.25 27.91
N GLY A 113 33.47 55.89 27.28
CA GLY A 113 33.91 57.26 27.57
C GLY A 113 34.78 57.40 28.83
N ASN A 114 34.99 56.33 29.59
CA ASN A 114 35.70 56.34 30.88
C ASN A 114 36.96 55.45 30.89
N GLY A 115 37.38 54.96 29.72
CA GLY A 115 38.62 54.21 29.54
C GLY A 115 38.42 52.80 29.01
N ASP A 116 37.18 52.31 28.92
CA ASP A 116 36.89 50.97 28.42
C ASP A 116 36.47 50.99 26.94
N LEU A 117 36.91 49.96 26.22
CA LEU A 117 36.42 49.60 24.89
C LEU A 117 35.78 48.21 24.98
N ARG A 118 34.45 48.14 24.86
CA ARG A 118 33.70 46.88 24.90
C ARG A 118 33.57 46.29 23.51
N VAL A 119 34.16 45.13 23.31
CA VAL A 119 34.03 44.34 22.08
C VAL A 119 32.75 43.51 22.16
N LYS A 120 31.91 43.55 21.12
CA LYS A 120 30.62 42.85 21.08
C LYS A 120 30.38 42.20 19.73
N LEU A 121 29.68 41.06 19.74
CA LEU A 121 29.06 40.52 18.53
C LEU A 121 27.82 41.35 18.17
N THR A 122 27.52 41.47 16.88
CA THR A 122 26.21 42.00 16.45
C THR A 122 25.09 40.99 16.75
N ASN A 123 23.87 41.48 16.91
CA ASN A 123 22.68 40.65 17.07
C ASN A 123 22.34 39.84 15.80
N GLU A 124 22.81 40.29 14.65
CA GLU A 124 22.69 39.61 13.36
C GLU A 124 24.08 39.33 12.80
N ILE A 125 24.55 38.10 12.96
CA ILE A 125 25.80 37.65 12.35
C ILE A 125 25.50 37.35 10.87
N LYS A 126 26.17 38.06 9.95
CA LYS A 126 26.07 37.84 8.50
C LYS A 126 27.28 37.07 7.98
N ASP A 127 27.14 36.46 6.81
CA ASP A 127 28.17 35.70 6.10
C ASP A 127 28.75 34.50 6.88
N LEU A 128 28.02 34.02 7.88
CA LEU A 128 28.35 32.79 8.60
C LEU A 128 27.96 31.58 7.74
N VAL A 129 28.95 30.76 7.36
CA VAL A 129 28.73 29.60 6.49
C VAL A 129 28.42 28.33 7.28
N SER A 130 29.00 28.17 8.48
CA SER A 130 28.70 27.01 9.33
C SER A 130 28.92 27.30 10.81
N VAL A 131 28.28 26.46 11.64
CA VAL A 131 28.52 26.38 13.08
C VAL A 131 28.77 24.91 13.42
N GLY A 132 29.90 24.62 14.05
CA GLY A 132 30.29 23.26 14.39
C GLY A 132 30.78 23.15 15.82
N GLY A 133 30.64 21.96 16.40
CA GLY A 133 31.31 21.59 17.63
C GLY A 133 32.79 21.30 17.41
N LYS A 134 33.42 20.61 18.38
CA LYS A 134 34.78 20.10 18.21
C LYS A 134 34.84 19.08 17.06
N GLU A 135 36.04 18.73 16.62
CA GLU A 135 36.24 17.67 15.63
C GLU A 135 35.48 16.39 16.04
N GLY A 136 34.71 15.82 15.12
CA GLY A 136 33.84 14.66 15.36
C GLY A 136 32.49 14.97 16.01
N GLN A 137 32.21 16.23 16.37
CA GLN A 137 30.88 16.70 16.78
C GLN A 137 30.15 17.29 15.57
N GLY A 138 28.82 17.36 15.64
CA GLY A 138 27.98 17.81 14.53
C GLY A 138 28.33 19.22 14.03
N GLU A 139 28.09 19.44 12.73
CA GLU A 139 28.23 20.72 12.04
C GLU A 139 26.91 21.06 11.34
N ILE A 140 26.47 22.30 11.49
CA ILE A 140 25.35 22.90 10.77
C ILE A 140 25.93 23.81 9.71
N LYS A 141 25.62 23.54 8.43
CA LYS A 141 26.01 24.37 7.29
C LYS A 141 24.79 25.12 6.75
N PHE A 142 24.98 26.41 6.52
CA PHE A 142 24.00 27.25 5.85
C PHE A 142 24.30 27.23 4.35
N GLU A 143 23.36 26.74 3.56
CA GLU A 143 23.50 26.59 2.11
C GLU A 143 22.54 27.52 1.36
N ASN A 144 22.74 27.61 0.04
CA ASN A 144 21.89 28.38 -0.85
C ASN A 144 20.41 27.93 -0.77
N ASN A 145 19.51 28.81 -1.22
CA ASN A 145 18.07 28.55 -1.26
C ASN A 145 17.46 28.27 0.13
N ASN A 146 17.97 28.93 1.17
CA ASN A 146 17.49 28.79 2.56
C ASN A 146 17.54 27.34 3.08
N THR A 147 18.58 26.59 2.70
CA THR A 147 18.74 25.19 3.11
C THR A 147 19.70 25.08 4.28
N ILE A 148 19.36 24.23 5.25
CA ILE A 148 20.24 23.87 6.37
C ILE A 148 20.71 22.43 6.15
N ASN A 149 22.01 22.24 6.06
CA ASN A 149 22.63 20.92 5.94
C ASN A 149 23.27 20.51 7.28
N ILE A 150 22.82 19.38 7.81
CA ILE A 150 23.29 18.80 9.09
C ILE A 150 24.37 17.73 8.92
N ASN A 151 24.98 17.65 7.73
CA ASN A 151 26.09 16.75 7.40
C ASN A 151 25.82 15.28 7.77
N ASN A 152 24.67 14.75 7.32
CA ASN A 152 24.18 13.39 7.63
C ASN A 152 24.01 13.08 9.13
N GLY A 153 23.95 14.12 9.98
CA GLY A 153 23.64 14.00 11.39
C GLY A 153 22.19 13.61 11.66
N ARG A 154 21.89 13.26 12.91
CA ARG A 154 20.51 13.09 13.40
C ARG A 154 20.04 14.38 14.05
N ILE A 155 18.83 14.82 13.70
CA ILE A 155 18.11 15.83 14.47
C ILE A 155 17.34 15.09 15.56
N THR A 156 17.72 15.28 16.81
CA THR A 156 17.06 14.66 17.98
C THR A 156 16.04 15.62 18.59
N ASN A 157 15.15 15.09 19.42
CA ASN A 157 14.12 15.87 20.12
C ASN A 157 13.16 16.64 19.19
N VAL A 158 12.88 16.08 18.01
CA VAL A 158 11.86 16.60 17.09
C VAL A 158 10.50 16.19 17.62
N ALA A 159 9.71 17.15 18.08
CA ALA A 159 8.31 16.96 18.45
C ALA A 159 7.50 16.46 17.23
N LYS A 160 6.31 15.90 17.48
CA LYS A 160 5.42 15.50 16.38
C LYS A 160 5.00 16.74 15.59
N GLY A 161 5.10 16.67 14.26
CA GLY A 161 4.60 17.72 13.39
C GLY A 161 3.07 17.78 13.41
N GLU A 162 2.50 18.97 13.48
CA GLU A 162 1.06 19.21 13.55
C GLU A 162 0.53 19.93 12.29
N LYS A 163 1.38 20.73 11.64
CA LYS A 163 1.06 21.49 10.42
C LYS A 163 1.71 20.86 9.18
N GLY A 164 1.17 21.17 8.01
CA GLY A 164 1.63 20.60 6.73
C GLY A 164 3.09 20.89 6.34
N SER A 165 3.74 21.85 7.00
CA SER A 165 5.15 22.21 6.78
C SER A 165 6.09 21.71 7.89
N ASP A 166 5.57 21.05 8.92
CA ASP A 166 6.38 20.59 10.03
C ASP A 166 7.19 19.35 9.62
N ALA A 167 8.38 19.22 10.18
CA ALA A 167 9.13 17.98 10.09
C ALA A 167 8.39 16.86 10.83
N VAL A 168 8.43 15.64 10.28
CA VAL A 168 7.87 14.45 10.94
C VAL A 168 8.97 13.68 11.66
N ASN A 169 8.66 13.16 12.84
CA ASN A 169 9.58 12.30 13.58
C ASN A 169 9.29 10.80 13.32
N VAL A 170 10.16 9.93 13.82
CA VAL A 170 10.07 8.48 13.61
C VAL A 170 8.83 7.86 14.27
N ASP A 171 8.30 8.47 15.34
CA ASP A 171 7.09 7.98 16.00
C ASP A 171 5.86 8.14 15.10
N GLN A 172 5.73 9.27 14.39
CA GLN A 172 4.65 9.46 13.41
C GLN A 172 4.74 8.43 12.26
N LEU A 173 5.95 8.09 11.81
CA LEU A 173 6.14 7.03 10.82
C LEU A 173 5.76 5.65 11.37
N ASN A 174 6.09 5.37 12.64
CA ASN A 174 5.71 4.13 13.31
C ASN A 174 4.18 4.03 13.51
N GLU A 175 3.48 5.14 13.74
CA GLU A 175 2.02 5.19 13.79
C GLU A 175 1.40 4.79 12.45
N VAL A 176 1.88 5.34 11.35
CA VAL A 176 1.44 4.93 9.99
C VAL A 176 1.73 3.45 9.75
N LYS A 177 2.94 2.98 10.10
CA LYS A 177 3.32 1.57 10.01
C LYS A 177 2.41 0.66 10.84
N ASN A 178 1.99 1.12 12.02
CA ASN A 178 1.10 0.40 12.91
C ASN A 178 -0.35 0.43 12.43
N MET A 179 -0.85 1.52 11.83
CA MET A 179 -2.16 1.55 11.18
C MET A 179 -2.26 0.50 10.06
N ILE A 180 -1.21 0.39 9.25
CA ILE A 180 -1.10 -0.65 8.22
C ILE A 180 -1.10 -2.05 8.85
N LYS A 181 -0.52 -2.22 10.04
CA LYS A 181 -0.46 -3.51 10.76
C LYS A 181 -1.67 -3.82 11.65
N ASN A 182 -2.43 -2.86 12.15
CA ASN A 182 -3.47 -3.08 13.16
C ASN A 182 -4.86 -3.36 12.57
N THR A 183 -5.00 -3.31 11.24
CA THR A 183 -6.17 -3.85 10.53
C THR A 183 -5.95 -5.33 10.18
N SER A 184 -5.59 -6.17 11.16
CA SER A 184 -5.18 -7.58 10.93
C SER A 184 -3.84 -7.70 10.18
N GLY A 185 -2.73 -7.23 10.74
CA GLY A 185 -1.38 -7.48 10.21
C GLY A 185 -1.04 -6.89 8.85
N GLY A 186 -1.87 -6.02 8.28
CA GLY A 186 -1.75 -5.61 6.88
C GLY A 186 -2.13 -6.77 5.95
N GLN A 187 -3.28 -7.41 6.24
CA GLN A 187 -3.80 -8.53 5.47
C GLN A 187 -5.25 -8.29 5.08
N LEU A 188 -5.64 -8.81 3.91
CA LEU A 188 -7.03 -8.90 3.47
C LEU A 188 -7.59 -10.23 3.98
N THR A 189 -8.64 -10.15 4.78
CA THR A 189 -9.36 -11.33 5.29
C THR A 189 -10.49 -11.70 4.34
N PHE A 190 -10.38 -12.87 3.71
CA PHE A 190 -11.42 -13.45 2.85
C PHE A 190 -12.23 -14.46 3.66
N LYS A 191 -13.48 -14.11 3.96
CA LYS A 191 -14.43 -15.04 4.60
C LYS A 191 -15.18 -15.81 3.52
N GLY A 192 -15.19 -17.12 3.62
CA GLY A 192 -15.98 -18.00 2.78
C GLY A 192 -17.15 -18.61 3.55
N ASP A 193 -17.93 -19.45 2.87
CA ASP A 193 -19.01 -20.20 3.50
C ASP A 193 -18.50 -21.12 4.63
N SER A 194 -17.25 -21.56 4.53
CA SER A 194 -16.54 -22.29 5.59
C SER A 194 -15.22 -21.59 5.95
N GLY A 195 -15.25 -20.79 7.02
CA GLY A 195 -14.07 -20.21 7.63
C GLY A 195 -13.55 -18.94 6.96
N SER A 196 -12.28 -18.64 7.21
CA SER A 196 -11.64 -17.38 6.84
C SER A 196 -10.18 -17.61 6.44
N SER A 197 -9.71 -16.89 5.43
CA SER A 197 -8.32 -16.93 4.99
C SER A 197 -7.75 -15.52 4.97
N ASP A 198 -6.62 -15.35 5.65
CA ASP A 198 -5.89 -14.09 5.72
C ASP A 198 -4.78 -14.05 4.68
N VAL A 199 -4.79 -13.03 3.81
CA VAL A 199 -3.76 -12.85 2.78
C VAL A 199 -3.04 -11.53 2.99
N LYS A 200 -1.72 -11.59 3.22
CA LYS A 200 -0.89 -10.40 3.40
C LYS A 200 -0.92 -9.48 2.17
N LEU A 201 -0.94 -8.17 2.41
CA LEU A 201 -0.81 -7.17 1.36
C LEU A 201 0.46 -7.42 0.52
N GLY A 202 0.35 -7.23 -0.80
CA GLY A 202 1.43 -7.47 -1.75
C GLY A 202 1.70 -8.95 -2.09
N LYS A 203 0.92 -9.90 -1.55
CA LYS A 203 0.94 -11.30 -1.99
C LYS A 203 -0.19 -11.58 -2.96
N ALA A 204 0.09 -12.45 -3.94
CA ALA A 204 -0.92 -12.89 -4.89
C ALA A 204 -1.96 -13.78 -4.20
N VAL A 205 -3.24 -13.52 -4.47
CA VAL A 205 -4.35 -14.42 -4.12
C VAL A 205 -4.63 -15.28 -5.34
N THR A 206 -4.61 -16.61 -5.18
CA THR A 206 -4.93 -17.54 -6.27
C THR A 206 -6.33 -18.12 -6.05
N ILE A 207 -7.24 -17.85 -6.98
CA ILE A 207 -8.60 -18.41 -6.99
C ILE A 207 -8.72 -19.28 -8.25
N LYS A 208 -8.77 -20.61 -8.09
CA LYS A 208 -8.82 -21.57 -9.20
C LYS A 208 -10.10 -22.41 -9.14
N GLY A 209 -10.81 -22.49 -10.27
CA GLY A 209 -12.01 -23.30 -10.44
C GLY A 209 -11.78 -24.68 -11.09
N GLY A 210 -10.54 -25.03 -11.46
CA GLY A 210 -10.17 -26.36 -11.98
C GLY A 210 -10.46 -26.65 -13.45
N ALA A 211 -11.22 -25.80 -14.16
CA ALA A 211 -11.49 -25.95 -15.59
C ALA A 211 -10.33 -25.48 -16.49
N ASP A 212 -10.22 -26.03 -17.70
CA ASP A 212 -9.35 -25.49 -18.76
C ASP A 212 -9.84 -24.08 -19.15
N THR A 213 -8.90 -23.15 -19.30
CA THR A 213 -9.19 -21.76 -19.65
C THR A 213 -9.91 -21.57 -20.99
N LYS A 214 -9.75 -22.51 -21.93
CA LYS A 214 -10.43 -22.47 -23.23
C LYS A 214 -11.92 -22.85 -23.14
N ASP A 215 -12.30 -23.60 -22.11
CA ASP A 215 -13.64 -24.13 -21.88
C ASP A 215 -14.45 -23.22 -20.92
N LEU A 216 -13.94 -22.04 -20.59
CA LEU A 216 -14.60 -21.10 -19.69
C LEU A 216 -15.73 -20.35 -20.38
N THR A 217 -16.91 -20.39 -19.76
CA THR A 217 -18.06 -19.59 -20.19
C THR A 217 -18.07 -18.21 -19.57
N LYS A 218 -18.59 -17.22 -20.32
CA LYS A 218 -18.84 -15.87 -19.83
C LYS A 218 -20.31 -15.69 -19.44
N GLY A 219 -20.57 -14.95 -18.37
CA GLY A 219 -21.92 -14.51 -17.98
C GLY A 219 -22.75 -15.54 -17.21
N ASN A 220 -22.25 -16.76 -16.99
CA ASN A 220 -22.96 -17.76 -16.19
C ASN A 220 -22.72 -17.62 -14.68
N ILE A 221 -21.61 -16.99 -14.26
CA ILE A 221 -21.30 -16.71 -12.86
C ILE A 221 -21.36 -15.20 -12.64
N GLY A 222 -22.15 -14.78 -11.66
CA GLY A 222 -22.26 -13.39 -11.21
C GLY A 222 -21.70 -13.22 -9.80
N VAL A 223 -21.30 -11.99 -9.49
CA VAL A 223 -20.88 -11.60 -8.14
C VAL A 223 -21.80 -10.48 -7.65
N LEU A 224 -22.54 -10.72 -6.57
CA LEU A 224 -23.41 -9.75 -5.93
C LEU A 224 -22.68 -9.13 -4.74
N SER A 225 -22.52 -7.81 -4.73
CA SER A 225 -21.95 -7.08 -3.60
C SER A 225 -23.05 -6.47 -2.74
N LYS A 226 -23.07 -6.80 -1.44
CA LYS A 226 -23.99 -6.19 -0.48
C LYS A 226 -23.36 -6.17 0.91
N ASP A 227 -23.33 -5.01 1.55
CA ASP A 227 -22.89 -4.81 2.95
C ASP A 227 -21.50 -5.42 3.26
N GLY A 228 -20.55 -5.24 2.33
CA GLY A 228 -19.19 -5.79 2.47
C GLY A 228 -19.06 -7.31 2.19
N THR A 229 -20.16 -7.98 1.81
CA THR A 229 -20.17 -9.39 1.38
C THR A 229 -20.25 -9.47 -0.14
N MET A 230 -19.40 -10.33 -0.73
CA MET A 230 -19.40 -10.64 -2.16
C MET A 230 -19.92 -12.06 -2.36
N THR A 231 -21.16 -12.23 -2.82
CA THR A 231 -21.76 -13.54 -3.07
C THR A 231 -21.54 -13.96 -4.53
N VAL A 232 -20.84 -15.07 -4.73
CA VAL A 232 -20.67 -15.70 -6.05
C VAL A 232 -21.86 -16.60 -6.31
N ALA A 233 -22.57 -16.39 -7.42
CA ALA A 233 -23.79 -17.12 -7.73
C ALA A 233 -23.89 -17.52 -9.21
N LEU A 234 -24.60 -18.62 -9.47
CA LEU A 234 -24.90 -19.08 -10.81
C LEU A 234 -26.12 -18.32 -11.39
N SER A 235 -26.05 -17.97 -12.68
CA SER A 235 -27.17 -17.40 -13.42
C SER A 235 -28.31 -18.41 -13.54
N LYS A 236 -29.56 -17.94 -13.37
CA LYS A 236 -30.77 -18.75 -13.64
C LYS A 236 -30.90 -19.17 -15.11
N LYS A 237 -30.23 -18.45 -16.02
CA LYS A 237 -30.23 -18.72 -17.46
C LYS A 237 -28.79 -19.01 -17.88
N LEU A 238 -28.46 -20.29 -17.98
CA LEU A 238 -27.15 -20.73 -18.44
C LEU A 238 -27.04 -20.62 -19.96
N LYS A 239 -25.91 -20.11 -20.46
CA LYS A 239 -25.64 -19.92 -21.89
C LYS A 239 -24.24 -20.37 -22.26
N GLY A 240 -24.06 -20.84 -23.49
CA GLY A 240 -22.73 -21.21 -24.02
C GLY A 240 -22.10 -22.43 -23.35
N LEU A 241 -22.90 -23.28 -22.68
CA LEU A 241 -22.44 -24.58 -22.18
C LEU A 241 -22.43 -25.58 -23.34
N GLU A 242 -21.35 -26.36 -23.45
CA GLU A 242 -21.26 -27.43 -24.45
C GLU A 242 -21.90 -28.73 -23.96
N SER A 243 -21.71 -29.04 -22.68
CA SER A 243 -22.33 -30.20 -22.04
C SER A 243 -22.51 -30.01 -20.54
N ALA A 244 -23.43 -30.79 -19.97
CA ALA A 244 -23.54 -31.03 -18.54
C ALA A 244 -23.61 -32.55 -18.32
N GLU A 245 -22.76 -33.08 -17.46
CA GLU A 245 -22.72 -34.49 -17.10
C GLU A 245 -23.03 -34.67 -15.62
N PHE A 246 -23.91 -35.63 -15.34
CA PHE A 246 -24.33 -36.00 -13.99
C PHE A 246 -24.09 -37.49 -13.80
N THR A 247 -23.26 -37.85 -12.84
CA THR A 247 -22.94 -39.25 -12.54
C THR A 247 -23.47 -39.61 -11.17
N ASP A 248 -24.27 -40.67 -11.07
CA ASP A 248 -24.75 -41.16 -9.79
C ASP A 248 -23.69 -42.03 -9.08
N GLY A 249 -23.93 -42.37 -7.81
CA GLY A 249 -23.02 -43.22 -7.02
C GLY A 249 -22.88 -44.67 -7.53
N LYS A 250 -23.68 -45.07 -8.54
CA LYS A 250 -23.62 -46.38 -9.19
C LYS A 250 -22.90 -46.33 -10.54
N GLY A 251 -22.42 -45.16 -10.95
CA GLY A 251 -21.70 -44.95 -12.20
C GLY A 251 -22.60 -44.74 -13.42
N ASN A 252 -23.90 -44.55 -13.25
CA ASN A 252 -24.77 -44.17 -14.36
C ASN A 252 -24.55 -42.71 -14.69
N THR A 253 -24.40 -42.39 -15.98
CA THR A 253 -24.14 -41.00 -16.41
C THR A 253 -25.30 -40.47 -17.24
N THR A 254 -25.76 -39.27 -16.90
CA THR A 254 -26.67 -38.49 -17.74
C THR A 254 -25.90 -37.33 -18.34
N THR A 255 -25.85 -37.29 -19.67
CA THR A 255 -25.23 -36.19 -20.41
C THR A 255 -26.30 -35.41 -21.13
N VAL A 256 -26.31 -34.09 -20.93
CA VAL A 256 -27.12 -33.13 -21.69
C VAL A 256 -26.18 -32.27 -22.50
N ASN A 257 -26.32 -32.28 -23.82
CA ASN A 257 -25.50 -31.48 -24.73
C ASN A 257 -26.28 -31.13 -26.01
N GLY A 258 -25.59 -30.54 -26.99
CA GLY A 258 -26.20 -30.16 -28.28
C GLY A 258 -26.82 -31.33 -29.07
N SER A 259 -26.42 -32.57 -28.79
CA SER A 259 -26.97 -33.77 -29.46
C SER A 259 -28.25 -34.29 -28.79
N GLY A 260 -28.56 -33.85 -27.57
CA GLY A 260 -29.76 -34.23 -26.82
C GLY A 260 -29.48 -34.69 -25.39
N VAL A 261 -30.25 -35.67 -24.92
CA VAL A 261 -30.13 -36.24 -23.57
C VAL A 261 -29.79 -37.72 -23.69
N THR A 262 -28.72 -38.15 -23.04
CA THR A 262 -28.31 -39.56 -23.00
C THR A 262 -28.14 -40.02 -21.57
N VAL A 263 -28.72 -41.16 -21.23
CA VAL A 263 -28.49 -41.90 -19.99
C VAL A 263 -27.70 -43.14 -20.34
N LYS A 264 -26.46 -43.23 -19.85
CA LYS A 264 -25.64 -44.43 -19.94
C LYS A 264 -25.76 -45.22 -18.64
N SER A 265 -26.23 -46.44 -18.75
CA SER A 265 -26.30 -47.40 -17.65
C SER A 265 -24.99 -48.16 -17.55
N ALA A 266 -24.42 -48.26 -16.35
CA ALA A 266 -23.22 -49.06 -16.13
C ALA A 266 -23.46 -50.58 -16.36
N GLN A 267 -24.72 -51.02 -16.33
CA GLN A 267 -25.13 -52.41 -16.54
C GLN A 267 -25.67 -52.68 -17.96
N GLY A 268 -25.58 -51.71 -18.88
CA GLY A 268 -26.18 -51.78 -20.21
C GLY A 268 -27.65 -51.35 -20.24
N GLY A 269 -28.20 -51.20 -21.44
CA GLY A 269 -29.54 -50.65 -21.66
C GLY A 269 -29.55 -49.12 -21.61
N ASN A 270 -28.85 -48.48 -22.54
CA ASN A 270 -28.77 -47.02 -22.59
C ASN A 270 -30.08 -46.41 -23.09
N VAL A 271 -30.32 -45.15 -22.77
CA VAL A 271 -31.46 -44.41 -23.32
C VAL A 271 -30.94 -43.11 -23.90
N SER A 272 -31.31 -42.79 -25.14
CA SER A 272 -30.96 -41.51 -25.75
C SER A 272 -32.17 -40.89 -26.43
N LEU A 273 -32.37 -39.61 -26.16
CA LEU A 273 -33.27 -38.74 -26.91
C LEU A 273 -32.42 -37.76 -27.69
N THR A 274 -32.43 -37.89 -29.02
CA THR A 274 -31.62 -37.07 -29.94
C THR A 274 -32.51 -36.44 -31.02
N ALA A 275 -31.91 -35.69 -31.94
CA ALA A 275 -32.61 -35.17 -33.11
C ALA A 275 -33.28 -36.28 -33.97
N ASN A 276 -32.81 -37.52 -33.87
CA ASN A 276 -33.37 -38.67 -34.58
C ASN A 276 -34.50 -39.39 -33.81
N GLY A 277 -34.90 -38.87 -32.64
CA GLY A 277 -35.93 -39.46 -31.77
C GLY A 277 -35.37 -40.22 -30.56
N LEU A 278 -36.23 -41.05 -29.97
CA LEU A 278 -35.94 -41.86 -28.80
C LEU A 278 -35.36 -43.22 -29.22
N ASN A 279 -34.16 -43.53 -28.73
CA ASN A 279 -33.61 -44.88 -28.73
C ASN A 279 -33.60 -45.42 -27.30
N ASN A 280 -34.35 -46.49 -27.05
CA ASN A 280 -34.45 -47.12 -25.74
C ASN A 280 -33.51 -48.32 -25.56
N ASP A 281 -32.64 -48.61 -26.53
CA ASP A 281 -31.64 -49.70 -26.50
C ASP A 281 -32.23 -51.06 -26.06
N GLY A 282 -33.43 -51.37 -26.55
CA GLY A 282 -34.15 -52.60 -26.21
C GLY A 282 -34.76 -52.66 -24.81
N ASN A 283 -34.67 -51.59 -24.01
CA ASN A 283 -35.33 -51.52 -22.71
C ASN A 283 -36.85 -51.61 -22.84
N ARG A 284 -37.49 -52.15 -21.80
CA ARG A 284 -38.96 -52.18 -21.70
C ARG A 284 -39.49 -50.77 -21.42
N ILE A 285 -40.47 -50.35 -22.20
CA ILE A 285 -41.31 -49.19 -21.87
C ILE A 285 -42.47 -49.72 -21.02
N THR A 286 -42.48 -49.38 -19.74
CA THR A 286 -43.52 -49.79 -18.78
C THR A 286 -44.40 -48.61 -18.40
N ASN A 287 -45.55 -48.90 -17.77
CA ASN A 287 -46.54 -47.88 -17.35
C ASN A 287 -47.09 -47.01 -18.50
N LEU A 288 -47.17 -47.61 -19.70
CA LEU A 288 -47.83 -46.99 -20.84
C LEU A 288 -49.35 -47.17 -20.70
N ALA A 289 -50.11 -46.07 -20.74
CA ALA A 289 -51.56 -46.10 -20.80
C ALA A 289 -52.05 -46.63 -22.16
N ASP A 290 -53.26 -47.19 -22.21
CA ASP A 290 -53.88 -47.61 -23.47
C ASP A 290 -54.03 -46.39 -24.41
N GLY A 291 -53.57 -46.52 -25.66
CA GLY A 291 -53.68 -45.46 -26.66
C GLY A 291 -55.13 -45.13 -27.00
N ILE A 292 -55.42 -43.86 -27.19
CA ILE A 292 -56.75 -43.33 -27.50
C ILE A 292 -56.78 -42.79 -28.93
N GLU A 293 -55.75 -42.06 -29.34
CA GLU A 293 -55.61 -41.50 -30.68
C GLU A 293 -54.84 -42.45 -31.62
N ASP A 294 -55.03 -42.29 -32.93
CA ASP A 294 -54.37 -43.15 -33.94
C ASP A 294 -52.83 -43.07 -33.91
N SER A 295 -52.28 -41.96 -33.40
CA SER A 295 -50.84 -41.74 -33.25
C SER A 295 -50.25 -42.26 -31.93
N ASP A 296 -51.08 -42.78 -31.03
CA ASP A 296 -50.61 -43.27 -29.74
C ASP A 296 -49.91 -44.62 -29.86
N ALA A 297 -48.94 -44.85 -28.99
CA ALA A 297 -48.33 -46.17 -28.87
C ALA A 297 -49.35 -47.18 -28.28
N ALA A 298 -49.62 -48.25 -29.02
CA ALA A 298 -50.51 -49.31 -28.54
C ALA A 298 -49.86 -50.14 -27.43
N THR A 299 -50.61 -50.40 -26.34
CA THR A 299 -50.12 -51.27 -25.27
C THR A 299 -50.25 -52.75 -25.64
N VAL A 300 -49.49 -53.59 -24.95
CA VAL A 300 -49.67 -55.06 -25.03
C VAL A 300 -51.09 -55.46 -24.59
N GLY A 301 -51.74 -54.70 -23.71
CA GLY A 301 -53.13 -54.91 -23.30
C GLY A 301 -54.11 -54.74 -24.46
N GLN A 302 -53.97 -53.66 -25.23
CA GLN A 302 -54.75 -53.41 -26.45
C GLN A 302 -54.52 -54.51 -27.50
N LEU A 303 -53.28 -54.88 -27.75
CA LEU A 303 -52.94 -55.93 -28.72
C LEU A 303 -53.54 -57.29 -28.33
N LYS A 304 -53.53 -57.66 -27.05
CA LYS A 304 -54.17 -58.89 -26.54
C LYS A 304 -55.69 -58.90 -26.76
N ARG A 305 -56.35 -57.74 -26.66
CA ARG A 305 -57.79 -57.62 -26.97
C ARG A 305 -58.06 -57.86 -28.45
N VAL A 306 -57.24 -57.28 -29.34
CA VAL A 306 -57.32 -57.54 -30.79
C VAL A 306 -57.09 -59.02 -31.10
N GLY A 307 -56.05 -59.64 -30.54
CA GLY A 307 -55.77 -61.07 -30.70
C GLY A 307 -56.93 -61.97 -30.25
N SER A 308 -57.61 -61.59 -29.16
CA SER A 308 -58.80 -62.30 -28.69
C SER A 308 -59.98 -62.21 -29.67
N GLN A 309 -60.16 -61.06 -30.34
CA GLN A 309 -61.19 -60.90 -31.38
C GLN A 309 -60.85 -61.72 -32.62
N ILE A 310 -59.58 -61.73 -33.06
CA ILE A 310 -59.11 -62.54 -34.18
C ILE A 310 -59.37 -64.03 -33.93
N ASN A 311 -59.08 -64.54 -32.73
CA ASN A 311 -59.37 -65.92 -32.36
C ASN A 311 -60.86 -66.26 -32.36
N LYS A 312 -61.76 -65.30 -32.11
CA LYS A 312 -63.21 -65.49 -32.27
C LYS A 312 -63.60 -65.54 -33.73
N VAL A 313 -63.04 -64.67 -34.57
CA VAL A 313 -63.27 -64.69 -36.03
C VAL A 313 -62.78 -66.01 -36.62
N LYS A 314 -61.57 -66.46 -36.27
CA LYS A 314 -61.04 -67.78 -36.69
C LYS A 314 -62.00 -68.91 -36.35
N ARG A 315 -62.46 -68.98 -35.09
CA ARG A 315 -63.42 -70.01 -34.65
C ARG A 315 -64.75 -69.95 -35.41
N ARG A 316 -65.26 -68.74 -35.71
CA ARG A 316 -66.48 -68.58 -36.51
C ARG A 316 -66.28 -69.01 -37.97
N ALA A 317 -65.12 -68.70 -38.55
CA ALA A 317 -64.77 -69.13 -39.89
C ALA A 317 -64.63 -70.66 -39.97
N ASP A 318 -63.88 -71.28 -39.04
CA ASP A 318 -63.72 -72.73 -38.94
C ASP A 318 -65.09 -73.43 -38.73
N ALA A 319 -65.99 -72.86 -37.92
CA ALA A 319 -67.34 -73.37 -37.77
C ALA A 319 -68.21 -73.18 -39.03
N GLY A 320 -68.05 -72.08 -39.75
CA GLY A 320 -68.74 -71.81 -41.01
C GLY A 320 -68.33 -72.77 -42.12
N THR A 321 -67.03 -73.07 -42.25
CA THR A 321 -66.54 -74.09 -43.20
C THR A 321 -67.01 -75.48 -42.80
N ALA A 322 -66.95 -75.84 -41.51
CA ALA A 322 -67.53 -77.08 -41.02
C ALA A 322 -69.03 -77.17 -41.35
N SER A 323 -69.78 -76.07 -41.23
CA SER A 323 -71.21 -76.02 -41.58
C SER A 323 -71.46 -76.19 -43.08
N ALA A 324 -70.64 -75.57 -43.94
CA ALA A 324 -70.72 -75.76 -45.38
C ALA A 324 -70.39 -77.20 -45.79
N MET A 325 -69.40 -77.83 -45.16
CA MET A 325 -69.09 -79.25 -45.34
C MET A 325 -70.26 -80.14 -44.89
N ALA A 326 -70.87 -79.83 -43.74
CA ALA A 326 -72.05 -80.54 -43.25
C ALA A 326 -73.24 -80.42 -44.21
N ALA A 327 -73.44 -79.24 -44.82
CA ALA A 327 -74.48 -79.00 -45.81
C ALA A 327 -74.19 -79.70 -47.16
N ALA A 328 -72.93 -79.74 -47.59
CA ALA A 328 -72.52 -80.42 -48.82
C ALA A 328 -72.62 -81.96 -48.72
N ALA A 329 -72.51 -82.51 -47.51
CA ALA A 329 -72.68 -83.94 -47.24
C ALA A 329 -74.16 -84.39 -47.22
N LEU A 330 -75.12 -83.48 -47.42
CA LEU A 330 -76.54 -83.83 -47.45
C LEU A 330 -76.92 -84.46 -48.80
N PRO A 331 -77.51 -85.68 -48.81
CA PRO A 331 -77.98 -86.32 -50.04
C PRO A 331 -79.08 -85.49 -50.75
N GLN A 332 -79.09 -85.54 -52.08
CA GLN A 332 -80.12 -84.89 -52.92
C GLN A 332 -81.24 -85.87 -53.29
N ILE A 333 -82.49 -85.40 -53.29
CA ILE A 333 -83.66 -86.16 -53.74
C ILE A 333 -83.82 -86.04 -55.26
N HIS A 334 -84.07 -87.17 -55.94
CA HIS A 334 -84.18 -87.23 -57.40
C HIS A 334 -85.51 -87.86 -57.89
N LEU A 335 -86.47 -88.13 -57.00
CA LEU A 335 -87.78 -88.71 -57.32
C LEU A 335 -88.93 -87.68 -57.16
N PRO A 336 -89.78 -87.42 -58.18
CA PRO A 336 -90.93 -86.50 -58.13
C PRO A 336 -92.01 -86.92 -57.12
N GLY A 337 -92.57 -85.94 -56.39
CA GLY A 337 -93.68 -86.09 -55.45
C GLY A 337 -93.31 -86.48 -54.00
N HIS A 338 -92.02 -86.65 -53.67
CA HIS A 338 -91.57 -87.10 -52.35
C HIS A 338 -90.81 -86.03 -51.55
N THR A 339 -90.87 -86.14 -50.22
CA THR A 339 -90.14 -85.30 -49.25
C THR A 339 -89.03 -86.10 -48.59
N MET A 340 -87.81 -85.53 -48.50
CA MET A 340 -86.68 -86.09 -47.76
C MET A 340 -86.29 -85.17 -46.60
N VAL A 341 -86.03 -85.78 -45.44
CA VAL A 341 -85.31 -85.15 -44.33
C VAL A 341 -83.94 -85.80 -44.25
N ALA A 342 -82.88 -85.00 -44.36
CA ALA A 342 -81.50 -85.48 -44.30
C ALA A 342 -80.68 -84.67 -43.30
N ALA A 343 -79.69 -85.32 -42.69
CA ALA A 343 -78.70 -84.71 -41.82
C ALA A 343 -77.29 -85.03 -42.31
N GLY A 344 -76.39 -84.04 -42.23
CA GLY A 344 -74.99 -84.14 -42.61
C GLY A 344 -74.11 -83.55 -41.52
N ALA A 345 -72.91 -84.09 -41.35
CA ALA A 345 -71.94 -83.60 -40.38
C ALA A 345 -70.67 -83.13 -41.10
N GLY A 346 -70.05 -82.07 -40.59
CA GLY A 346 -68.83 -81.51 -41.14
C GLY A 346 -67.88 -81.15 -40.00
N THR A 347 -66.59 -81.36 -40.24
CA THR A 347 -65.53 -81.00 -39.29
C THR A 347 -64.40 -80.28 -40.02
N HIS A 348 -63.88 -79.22 -39.42
CA HIS A 348 -62.75 -78.46 -39.94
C HIS A 348 -61.95 -77.82 -38.80
N ASN A 349 -60.64 -78.08 -38.73
CA ASN A 349 -59.71 -77.51 -37.75
C ASN A 349 -60.21 -77.55 -36.27
N GLY A 350 -60.83 -78.66 -35.87
CA GLY A 350 -61.37 -78.85 -34.52
C GLY A 350 -62.74 -78.21 -34.26
N SER A 351 -63.35 -77.57 -35.26
CA SER A 351 -64.76 -77.14 -35.24
C SER A 351 -65.64 -78.21 -35.86
N ASN A 352 -66.82 -78.45 -35.28
CA ASN A 352 -67.80 -79.43 -35.76
C ASN A 352 -69.13 -78.72 -36.04
N ALA A 353 -69.84 -79.17 -37.08
CA ALA A 353 -71.16 -78.68 -37.43
C ALA A 353 -72.07 -79.82 -37.90
N VAL A 354 -73.37 -79.63 -37.71
CA VAL A 354 -74.42 -80.52 -38.20
C VAL A 354 -75.41 -79.68 -38.99
N GLY A 355 -75.70 -80.09 -40.21
CA GLY A 355 -76.69 -79.46 -41.09
C GLY A 355 -77.87 -80.39 -41.31
N GLY A 356 -79.08 -79.82 -41.37
CA GLY A 356 -80.29 -80.55 -41.73
C GLY A 356 -80.99 -79.87 -42.89
N ARG A 357 -81.53 -80.64 -43.84
CA ARG A 357 -82.35 -80.12 -44.95
C ARG A 357 -83.63 -80.94 -45.07
N CYS A 358 -84.75 -80.25 -45.23
CA CYS A 358 -86.02 -80.82 -45.66
C CYS A 358 -86.31 -80.28 -47.07
N PHE A 359 -86.54 -81.16 -48.03
CA PHE A 359 -86.79 -80.77 -49.43
C PHE A 359 -87.89 -81.65 -50.04
N THR A 360 -88.79 -81.03 -50.81
CA THR A 360 -89.84 -81.71 -51.56
C THR A 360 -89.59 -81.49 -53.04
N TYR A 361 -89.48 -82.57 -53.82
CA TYR A 361 -89.25 -82.50 -55.26
C TYR A 361 -90.62 -82.47 -55.95
N VAL A 362 -91.03 -81.28 -56.41
CA VAL A 362 -92.36 -81.03 -57.01
C VAL A 362 -92.41 -81.55 -58.43
#